data_AF-A0A399PK31-F1
#
_entry.id   AF-A0A399PK31-F1
#
_cell.length_a   1.000
_cell.length_b   1.000
_cell.length_c   1.000
_cell.angle_alpha   90.00
_cell.angle_beta   90.00
_cell.angle_gamma   90.00
#
_symmetry.space_group_name_H-M   'P 1'
#
loop_
_entity.id
_entity.type
_entity.pdbx_description
1 polymer ?
#
loop_
_entity_poly.entity_id
_entity_poly.type
_entity_poly.pdbx_seq_one_letter_code
_entity_poly.pdbx_strand_id
1 'polypeptide(L)'
;AGLPADAVQTVDAHGRAGAARLMRARGLVDVLVPRGSAELIRTVVEESTVPVIETGAGVVHVYLDASADARMAVDIAVDAKVSRPSVCNAMETLLVHRDAAPRILPAVLDALRDRGVTVHGDAAVRDLWPDAVPATDEDWAAEYLSLDVAVRVVDSMEDAVAHIARWSTHHTESIVTSDLAVAERFLAAVDSAVVMVNASTRFTDGSEFGFGAEVGISTQKLHARGPMGLEELTSTKWIVRGSGQIRG
;
A
#
# COMPACT_ATOMS: atom_id res chain seq x y z
N ALA A 1 2.05 26.37 -26.84
CA ALA A 1 3.22 26.12 -25.98
C ALA A 1 4.56 26.15 -26.72
N GLY A 2 4.62 25.97 -28.06
CA GLY A 2 5.92 25.98 -28.77
C GLY A 2 6.76 24.72 -28.52
N LEU A 3 6.16 23.65 -28.00
CA LEU A 3 6.81 22.37 -27.75
C LEU A 3 6.77 21.49 -29.02
N PRO A 4 7.72 20.54 -29.16
CA PRO A 4 7.72 19.57 -30.25
C PRO A 4 6.43 18.75 -30.29
N ALA A 5 5.96 18.42 -31.49
CA ALA A 5 4.74 17.63 -31.68
C ALA A 5 4.90 16.17 -31.18
N ASP A 6 6.13 15.69 -31.10
CA ASP A 6 6.51 14.35 -30.65
C ASP A 6 6.78 14.25 -29.12
N ALA A 7 6.54 15.33 -28.36
CA ALA A 7 6.73 15.33 -26.90
C ALA A 7 5.79 14.34 -26.16
N VAL A 8 4.64 14.01 -26.76
CA VAL A 8 3.70 13.00 -26.27
C VAL A 8 3.32 12.10 -27.44
N GLN A 9 3.54 10.80 -27.31
CA GLN A 9 3.27 9.79 -28.35
C GLN A 9 2.49 8.61 -27.76
N THR A 10 1.78 7.89 -28.63
CA THR A 10 1.10 6.64 -28.26
C THR A 10 1.62 5.49 -29.11
N VAL A 11 1.64 4.29 -28.52
CA VAL A 11 1.96 3.04 -29.21
C VAL A 11 0.71 2.18 -29.48
N ASP A 12 -0.49 2.73 -29.29
CA ASP A 12 -1.76 1.98 -29.39
C ASP A 12 -1.93 1.27 -30.73
N ALA A 13 -1.53 1.91 -31.82
CA ALA A 13 -1.56 1.32 -33.17
C ALA A 13 -0.71 0.04 -33.31
N HIS A 14 0.21 -0.20 -32.38
CA HIS A 14 1.08 -1.37 -32.33
C HIS A 14 0.65 -2.41 -31.27
N GLY A 15 -0.36 -2.09 -30.44
CA GLY A 15 -0.91 -2.97 -29.41
C GLY A 15 0.13 -3.59 -28.48
N ARG A 16 -0.09 -4.84 -28.07
CA ARG A 16 0.81 -5.58 -27.15
C ARG A 16 2.24 -5.70 -27.69
N ALA A 17 2.42 -5.84 -29.00
CA ALA A 17 3.74 -5.90 -29.62
C ALA A 17 4.50 -4.57 -29.46
N GLY A 18 3.80 -3.43 -29.55
CA GLY A 18 4.34 -2.12 -29.24
C GLY A 18 4.78 -2.01 -27.78
N ALA A 19 3.92 -2.42 -26.84
CA ALA A 19 4.23 -2.43 -25.41
C ALA A 19 5.46 -3.30 -25.09
N ALA A 20 5.54 -4.52 -25.66
CA ALA A 20 6.70 -5.41 -25.50
C ALA A 20 8.01 -4.80 -26.04
N ARG A 21 7.93 -3.99 -27.11
CA ARG A 21 9.09 -3.24 -27.61
C ARG A 21 9.50 -2.11 -26.67
N LEU A 22 8.56 -1.39 -26.07
CA LEU A 22 8.85 -0.35 -25.06
C LEU A 22 9.60 -0.93 -23.85
N MET A 23 9.17 -2.10 -23.36
CA MET A 23 9.86 -2.84 -22.28
C MET A 23 11.34 -3.11 -22.57
N ARG A 24 11.72 -3.20 -23.85
CA ARG A 24 13.10 -3.52 -24.27
C ARG A 24 13.85 -2.33 -24.86
N ALA A 25 13.26 -1.13 -24.86
CA ALA A 25 13.77 0.06 -25.53
C ALA A 25 14.79 0.85 -24.68
N ARG A 26 15.70 0.15 -23.99
CA ARG A 26 16.76 0.78 -23.19
C ARG A 26 17.61 1.69 -24.06
N GLY A 27 17.85 2.91 -23.59
CA GLY A 27 18.55 3.98 -24.35
C GLY A 27 17.62 4.87 -25.17
N LEU A 28 16.33 4.53 -25.26
CA LEU A 28 15.28 5.38 -25.82
C LEU A 28 14.21 5.73 -24.77
N VAL A 29 13.96 4.81 -23.83
CA VAL A 29 13.06 4.99 -22.69
C VAL A 29 13.88 4.90 -21.40
N ASP A 30 13.76 5.91 -20.56
CA ASP A 30 14.49 5.98 -19.28
C ASP A 30 13.78 5.22 -18.16
N VAL A 31 12.44 5.24 -18.15
CA VAL A 31 11.61 4.58 -17.13
C VAL A 31 10.26 4.13 -17.69
N LEU A 32 9.76 3.00 -17.18
CA LEU A 32 8.39 2.54 -17.38
C LEU A 32 7.61 2.56 -16.08
N VAL A 33 6.36 3.03 -16.15
CA VAL A 33 5.43 3.03 -15.01
C VAL A 33 4.18 2.23 -15.41
N PRO A 34 4.15 0.90 -15.18
CA PRO A 34 2.99 0.10 -15.50
C PRO A 34 1.81 0.44 -14.59
N ARG A 35 0.64 0.62 -15.21
CA ARG A 35 -0.65 0.77 -14.52
C ARG A 35 -1.64 -0.20 -15.14
N GLY A 36 -2.32 -1.01 -14.34
CA GLY A 36 -3.30 -1.97 -14.81
C GLY A 36 -3.40 -3.19 -13.90
N SER A 37 -3.70 -4.34 -14.48
CA SER A 37 -3.82 -5.60 -13.73
C SER A 37 -2.49 -6.05 -13.14
N ALA A 38 -2.53 -6.82 -12.06
CA ALA A 38 -1.36 -7.47 -11.47
C ALA A 38 -0.57 -8.30 -12.49
N GLU A 39 -1.26 -8.96 -13.44
CA GLU A 39 -0.62 -9.69 -14.54
C GLU A 39 0.21 -8.76 -15.44
N LEU A 40 -0.34 -7.61 -15.85
CA LEU A 40 0.40 -6.64 -16.66
C LEU A 40 1.62 -6.10 -15.92
N ILE A 41 1.45 -5.73 -14.66
CA ILE A 41 2.53 -5.20 -13.82
C ILE A 41 3.64 -6.24 -13.70
N ARG A 42 3.30 -7.49 -13.36
CA ARG A 42 4.25 -8.60 -13.28
C ARG A 42 4.99 -8.82 -14.59
N THR A 43 4.30 -8.85 -15.73
CA THR A 43 4.94 -8.99 -17.04
C THR A 43 5.95 -7.86 -17.30
N VAL A 44 5.60 -6.61 -16.98
CA VAL A 44 6.52 -5.47 -17.16
C VAL A 44 7.74 -5.60 -16.25
N VAL A 45 7.55 -5.95 -14.98
CA VAL A 45 8.64 -6.11 -14.01
C VAL A 45 9.58 -7.26 -14.40
N GLU A 46 9.05 -8.39 -14.87
CA GLU A 46 9.83 -9.57 -15.21
C GLU A 46 10.53 -9.48 -16.58
N GLU A 47 9.89 -8.86 -17.58
CA GLU A 47 10.39 -8.86 -18.96
C GLU A 47 11.13 -7.58 -19.38
N SER A 48 10.99 -6.48 -18.63
CA SER A 48 11.55 -5.21 -19.02
C SER A 48 13.06 -5.14 -18.81
N THR A 49 13.76 -4.64 -19.83
CA THR A 49 15.15 -4.18 -19.68
C THR A 49 15.22 -2.68 -19.39
N VAL A 50 14.16 -1.92 -19.63
CA VAL A 50 14.05 -0.54 -19.17
C VAL A 50 13.77 -0.54 -17.66
N PRO A 51 14.37 0.37 -16.85
CA PRO A 51 14.02 0.52 -15.44
C PRO A 51 12.50 0.68 -15.24
N VAL A 52 11.96 -0.01 -14.26
CA VAL A 52 10.52 0.01 -13.95
C VAL A 52 10.33 0.67 -12.59
N ILE A 53 9.27 1.47 -12.47
CA ILE A 53 8.73 1.85 -11.16
C ILE A 53 7.42 1.10 -10.97
N GLU A 54 7.46 0.07 -10.12
CA GLU A 54 6.34 -0.83 -9.87
C GLU A 54 5.28 -0.16 -9.00
N THR A 55 4.02 -0.27 -9.39
CA THR A 55 2.86 0.24 -8.64
C THR A 55 1.74 -0.77 -8.66
N GLY A 56 0.79 -0.68 -7.72
CA GLY A 56 -0.53 -1.29 -7.87
C GLY A 56 -0.75 -2.66 -7.23
N ALA A 57 0.02 -3.03 -6.20
CA ALA A 57 -0.30 -4.15 -5.31
C ALA A 57 -0.52 -3.63 -3.88
N GLY A 58 -1.59 -4.06 -3.23
CA GLY A 58 -2.16 -3.37 -2.07
C GLY A 58 -2.70 -4.25 -0.94
N VAL A 59 -1.94 -5.25 -0.46
CA VAL A 59 -2.31 -5.97 0.77
C VAL A 59 -1.93 -5.11 1.98
N VAL A 60 -2.92 -4.32 2.43
CA VAL A 60 -2.78 -3.26 3.43
C VAL A 60 -3.40 -3.69 4.76
N HIS A 61 -2.71 -3.42 5.86
CA HIS A 61 -3.17 -3.77 7.21
C HIS A 61 -3.49 -2.54 8.06
N VAL A 62 -4.47 -2.72 8.95
CA VAL A 62 -4.65 -1.89 10.13
C VAL A 62 -4.48 -2.78 11.35
N TYR A 63 -3.62 -2.38 12.29
CA TYR A 63 -3.41 -3.06 13.56
C TYR A 63 -4.03 -2.27 14.71
N LEU A 64 -4.96 -2.88 15.44
CA LEU A 64 -5.57 -2.33 16.64
C LEU A 64 -4.81 -2.84 17.86
N ASP A 65 -4.01 -1.96 18.47
CA ASP A 65 -3.22 -2.25 19.65
C ASP A 65 -4.07 -2.48 20.91
N ALA A 66 -3.48 -3.10 21.94
CA ALA A 66 -4.10 -3.30 23.26
C ALA A 66 -4.73 -2.00 23.81
N SER A 67 -4.05 -0.87 23.62
CA SER A 67 -4.44 0.45 24.11
C SER A 67 -5.35 1.23 23.15
N ALA A 68 -5.73 0.67 22.00
CA ALA A 68 -6.54 1.37 21.00
C ALA A 68 -7.83 1.95 21.59
N ASP A 69 -8.12 3.21 21.24
CA ASP A 69 -9.42 3.82 21.51
C ASP A 69 -10.49 3.14 20.65
N ALA A 70 -11.60 2.73 21.27
CA ALA A 70 -12.61 1.92 20.60
C ALA A 70 -13.32 2.70 19.49
N ARG A 71 -13.58 3.99 19.71
CA ARG A 71 -14.27 4.82 18.72
C ARG A 71 -13.37 5.08 17.51
N MET A 72 -12.12 5.47 17.77
CA MET A 72 -11.12 5.69 16.72
C MET A 72 -10.90 4.41 15.89
N ALA A 73 -10.83 3.25 16.54
CA ALA A 73 -10.69 1.97 15.85
C ALA A 73 -11.84 1.69 14.87
N VAL A 74 -13.09 1.95 15.28
CA VAL A 74 -14.27 1.82 14.41
C VAL A 74 -14.20 2.80 13.25
N ASP A 75 -13.98 4.09 13.54
CA ASP A 75 -13.97 5.15 12.52
C ASP A 75 -12.88 4.89 11.47
N ILE A 76 -11.66 4.51 11.89
CA ILE A 76 -10.54 4.21 11.00
C ILE A 76 -10.77 2.93 10.20
N ALA A 77 -11.19 1.83 10.83
CA ALA A 77 -11.39 0.56 10.13
C ALA A 77 -12.48 0.67 9.05
N VAL A 78 -13.57 1.38 9.35
CA VAL A 78 -14.66 1.63 8.39
C VAL A 78 -14.16 2.51 7.24
N ASP A 79 -13.48 3.62 7.52
CA ASP A 79 -12.97 4.50 6.46
C ASP A 79 -11.95 3.79 5.56
N ALA A 80 -11.03 3.05 6.18
CA ALA A 80 -9.95 2.34 5.49
C ALA A 80 -10.47 1.27 4.51
N LYS A 81 -11.57 0.58 4.84
CA LYS A 81 -12.16 -0.44 3.95
C LYS A 81 -13.24 0.11 3.00
N VAL A 82 -14.15 0.92 3.52
CA VAL A 82 -15.44 1.20 2.86
C VAL A 82 -15.39 2.44 1.97
N SER A 83 -14.52 3.42 2.25
CA SER A 83 -14.53 4.71 1.52
C SER A 83 -14.30 4.53 0.01
N ARG A 84 -13.41 3.62 -0.37
CA ARG A 84 -13.17 3.21 -1.77
C ARG A 84 -12.54 1.81 -1.79
N PRO A 85 -13.33 0.73 -1.82
CA PRO A 85 -12.80 -0.63 -1.67
C PRO A 85 -11.94 -1.10 -2.85
N SER A 86 -12.11 -0.51 -4.03
CA SER A 86 -11.47 -0.93 -5.28
C SER A 86 -10.10 -0.28 -5.55
N VAL A 87 -9.42 0.25 -4.52
CA VAL A 87 -8.09 0.87 -4.67
C VAL A 87 -7.08 0.19 -3.75
N CYS A 88 -5.81 0.18 -4.17
CA CYS A 88 -4.72 -0.56 -3.54
C CYS A 88 -4.28 -0.06 -2.15
N ASN A 89 -4.89 1.01 -1.64
CA ASN A 89 -4.64 1.49 -0.28
C ASN A 89 -5.83 1.26 0.67
N ALA A 90 -6.87 0.56 0.20
CA ALA A 90 -7.96 0.10 1.05
C ALA A 90 -7.45 -0.99 1.99
N MET A 91 -7.93 -1.01 3.24
CA MET A 91 -7.57 -2.07 4.18
C MET A 91 -8.07 -3.42 3.66
N GLU A 92 -7.18 -4.41 3.60
CA GLU A 92 -7.50 -5.80 3.25
C GLU A 92 -7.44 -6.72 4.46
N THR A 93 -6.60 -6.39 5.45
CA THR A 93 -6.47 -7.17 6.69
C THR A 93 -6.57 -6.29 7.95
N LEU A 94 -7.40 -6.67 8.90
CA LEU A 94 -7.48 -6.07 10.24
C LEU A 94 -6.83 -7.01 11.26
N LEU A 95 -5.77 -6.54 11.90
CA LEU A 95 -5.11 -7.23 13.01
C LEU A 95 -5.55 -6.63 14.32
N VAL A 96 -5.88 -7.45 15.33
CA VAL A 96 -6.33 -6.95 16.64
C VAL A 96 -5.58 -7.63 17.74
N HIS A 97 -4.99 -6.85 18.66
CA HIS A 97 -4.33 -7.39 19.83
C HIS A 97 -5.33 -8.16 20.70
N ARG A 98 -4.96 -9.35 21.21
CA ARG A 98 -5.84 -10.21 22.01
C ARG A 98 -6.51 -9.50 23.19
N ASP A 99 -5.80 -8.60 23.86
CA ASP A 99 -6.32 -7.88 25.04
C ASP A 99 -7.31 -6.76 24.66
N ALA A 100 -7.26 -6.28 23.40
CA ALA A 100 -8.22 -5.32 22.86
C ALA A 100 -9.44 -6.02 22.24
N ALA A 101 -9.28 -7.25 21.72
CA ALA A 101 -10.30 -7.92 20.92
C ALA A 101 -11.67 -8.01 21.61
N PRO A 102 -11.81 -8.46 22.88
CA PRO A 102 -13.14 -8.53 23.52
C PRO A 102 -13.84 -7.17 23.68
N ARG A 103 -13.06 -6.09 23.78
CA ARG A 103 -13.56 -4.73 24.02
C ARG A 103 -13.94 -4.00 22.73
N ILE A 104 -13.17 -4.19 21.66
CA ILE A 104 -13.25 -3.37 20.44
C ILE A 104 -13.82 -4.16 19.26
N LEU A 105 -13.41 -5.42 19.10
CA LEU A 105 -13.62 -6.16 17.86
C LEU A 105 -15.11 -6.31 17.49
N PRO A 106 -16.04 -6.68 18.40
CA PRO A 106 -17.46 -6.79 18.03
C PRO A 106 -18.04 -5.51 17.43
N ALA A 107 -17.72 -4.34 18.01
CA ALA A 107 -18.23 -3.06 17.52
C ALA A 107 -17.65 -2.68 16.14
N VAL A 108 -16.38 -3.00 15.89
CA VAL A 108 -15.75 -2.79 14.57
C VAL A 108 -16.41 -3.70 13.52
N LEU A 109 -16.62 -4.98 13.83
CA LEU A 109 -17.19 -5.94 12.90
C LEU A 109 -18.66 -5.67 12.60
N ASP A 110 -19.44 -5.26 13.61
CA ASP A 110 -20.82 -4.83 13.41
C ASP A 110 -20.88 -3.60 12.48
N ALA A 111 -20.02 -2.60 12.68
CA ALA A 111 -19.97 -1.41 11.84
C ALA A 111 -19.56 -1.73 10.39
N LEU A 112 -18.63 -2.67 10.19
CA LEU A 112 -18.24 -3.15 8.86
C LEU A 112 -19.37 -3.94 8.18
N ARG A 113 -20.02 -4.87 8.90
CA ARG A 113 -21.18 -5.62 8.41
C ARG A 113 -22.32 -4.70 7.99
N ASP A 114 -22.61 -3.67 8.78
CA ASP A 114 -23.68 -2.70 8.48
C ASP A 114 -23.39 -1.89 7.19
N ARG A 115 -22.15 -1.88 6.72
CA ARG A 115 -21.72 -1.32 5.42
C ARG A 115 -21.63 -2.35 4.30
N GLY A 116 -22.04 -3.59 4.55
CA GLY A 116 -22.04 -4.68 3.58
C GLY A 116 -20.70 -5.37 3.42
N VAL A 117 -19.77 -5.23 4.38
CA VAL A 117 -18.47 -5.91 4.35
C VAL A 117 -18.61 -7.36 4.81
N THR A 118 -18.10 -8.29 4.02
CA THR A 118 -17.90 -9.69 4.41
C THR A 118 -16.64 -9.82 5.24
N VAL A 119 -16.76 -10.39 6.44
CA VAL A 119 -15.66 -10.55 7.39
C VAL A 119 -15.16 -12.00 7.34
N HIS A 120 -13.90 -12.18 6.97
CA HIS A 120 -13.19 -13.46 6.99
C HIS A 120 -12.35 -13.51 8.27
N GLY A 121 -12.78 -14.28 9.27
CA GLY A 121 -12.19 -14.29 10.61
C GLY A 121 -11.49 -15.61 10.95
N ASP A 122 -10.39 -15.52 11.71
CA ASP A 122 -9.81 -16.70 12.36
C ASP A 122 -10.72 -17.27 13.47
N ALA A 123 -10.28 -18.33 14.15
CA ALA A 123 -11.05 -18.96 15.21
C ALA A 123 -11.36 -17.99 16.38
N ALA A 124 -10.40 -17.16 16.78
CA ALA A 124 -10.59 -16.22 17.89
C ALA A 124 -11.56 -15.09 17.52
N VAL A 125 -11.54 -14.63 16.27
CA VAL A 125 -12.54 -13.70 15.73
C VAL A 125 -13.93 -14.34 15.77
N ARG A 126 -14.06 -15.58 15.31
CA ARG A 126 -15.35 -16.31 15.26
C ARG A 126 -15.92 -16.62 16.64
N ASP A 127 -15.07 -16.82 17.65
CA ASP A 127 -15.50 -16.99 19.03
C ASP A 127 -16.11 -15.70 19.60
N LEU A 128 -15.61 -14.53 19.20
CA LEU A 128 -16.12 -13.22 19.62
C LEU A 128 -17.27 -12.70 18.74
N TRP A 129 -17.31 -13.09 17.47
CA TRP A 129 -18.28 -12.64 16.47
C TRP A 129 -18.62 -13.79 15.50
N PRO A 130 -19.64 -14.62 15.82
CA PRO A 130 -19.93 -15.87 15.10
C PRO A 130 -20.34 -15.74 13.63
N ASP A 131 -20.69 -14.53 13.17
CA ASP A 131 -21.12 -14.24 11.81
C ASP A 131 -19.95 -14.26 10.79
N ALA A 132 -18.68 -14.33 11.25
CA ALA A 132 -17.52 -14.32 10.35
C ALA A 132 -17.40 -15.65 9.59
N VAL A 133 -17.06 -15.55 8.30
CA VAL A 133 -16.66 -16.73 7.53
C VAL A 133 -15.25 -17.16 7.93
N PRO A 134 -14.90 -18.46 7.91
CA PRO A 134 -13.57 -18.91 8.30
C PRO A 134 -12.50 -18.38 7.34
N ALA A 135 -11.52 -17.66 7.87
CA ALA A 135 -10.35 -17.24 7.11
C ALA A 135 -9.37 -18.41 6.87
N THR A 136 -8.67 -18.32 5.76
CA THR A 136 -7.64 -19.25 5.26
C THR A 136 -6.34 -18.50 4.99
N ASP A 137 -5.27 -19.23 4.63
CA ASP A 137 -4.01 -18.58 4.23
C ASP A 137 -4.13 -17.78 2.93
N GLU A 138 -5.13 -18.06 2.08
CA GLU A 138 -5.41 -17.28 0.87
C GLU A 138 -5.92 -15.87 1.24
N ASP A 139 -6.72 -15.77 2.30
CA ASP A 139 -7.32 -14.53 2.76
C ASP A 139 -6.29 -13.54 3.31
N TRP A 140 -5.20 -14.04 3.93
CA TRP A 140 -4.11 -13.18 4.42
C TRP A 140 -3.28 -12.57 3.29
N ALA A 141 -3.21 -13.25 2.13
CA ALA A 141 -2.48 -12.79 0.96
C ALA A 141 -3.35 -12.00 -0.04
N ALA A 142 -4.66 -11.95 0.18
CA ALA A 142 -5.61 -11.44 -0.78
C ALA A 142 -5.65 -9.91 -0.79
N GLU A 143 -5.49 -9.32 -1.98
CA GLU A 143 -5.97 -7.98 -2.28
C GLU A 143 -7.38 -8.13 -2.87
N TYR A 144 -8.41 -8.01 -2.03
CA TYR A 144 -9.78 -8.29 -2.42
C TYR A 144 -10.33 -7.28 -3.43
N LEU A 145 -9.98 -5.99 -3.28
CA LEU A 145 -10.54 -4.89 -4.06
C LEU A 145 -12.08 -4.81 -4.03
N SER A 146 -12.69 -5.36 -2.98
CA SER A 146 -14.13 -5.48 -2.74
C SER A 146 -14.47 -5.18 -1.29
N LEU A 147 -15.76 -5.30 -0.93
CA LEU A 147 -16.22 -5.23 0.46
C LEU A 147 -15.99 -6.57 1.17
N ASP A 148 -14.74 -7.00 1.20
CA ASP A 148 -14.24 -8.17 1.92
C ASP A 148 -13.03 -7.73 2.75
N VAL A 149 -12.89 -8.31 3.94
CA VAL A 149 -11.74 -8.05 4.83
C VAL A 149 -11.38 -9.29 5.62
N ALA A 150 -10.09 -9.59 5.70
CA ALA A 150 -9.55 -10.62 6.56
C ALA A 150 -9.30 -10.06 7.97
N VAL A 151 -9.63 -10.80 9.02
CA VAL A 151 -9.50 -10.36 10.40
C VAL A 151 -8.83 -11.43 11.24
N ARG A 152 -7.81 -11.01 11.99
CA ARG A 152 -7.02 -11.90 12.83
C ARG A 152 -6.78 -11.32 14.21
N VAL A 153 -6.91 -12.14 15.23
CA VAL A 153 -6.44 -11.79 16.59
C VAL A 153 -4.97 -12.19 16.72
N VAL A 154 -4.14 -11.28 17.21
CA VAL A 154 -2.70 -11.49 17.41
C VAL A 154 -2.33 -11.32 18.88
N ASP A 155 -1.31 -12.06 19.31
CA ASP A 155 -0.90 -12.14 20.72
C ASP A 155 -0.09 -10.94 21.20
N SER A 156 0.55 -10.22 20.27
CA SER A 156 1.46 -9.12 20.56
C SER A 156 1.63 -8.19 19.34
N MET A 157 2.28 -7.04 19.55
CA MET A 157 2.67 -6.16 18.45
C MET A 157 3.73 -6.81 17.55
N GLU A 158 4.61 -7.63 18.12
CA GLU A 158 5.62 -8.39 17.38
C GLU A 158 4.96 -9.39 16.42
N ASP A 159 3.88 -10.05 16.85
CA ASP A 159 3.10 -10.94 15.98
C ASP A 159 2.37 -10.15 14.87
N ALA A 160 1.89 -8.94 15.17
CA ALA A 160 1.31 -8.05 14.17
C ALA A 160 2.34 -7.67 13.10
N VAL A 161 3.54 -7.24 13.52
CA VAL A 161 4.64 -6.89 12.62
C VAL A 161 5.09 -8.11 11.81
N ALA A 162 5.19 -9.29 12.43
CA ALA A 162 5.55 -10.52 11.73
C ALA A 162 4.50 -10.93 10.68
N HIS A 163 3.21 -10.73 10.98
CA HIS A 163 2.12 -10.94 10.03
C HIS A 163 2.23 -9.98 8.85
N ILE A 164 2.37 -8.67 9.12
CA ILE A 164 2.55 -7.64 8.08
C ILE A 164 3.78 -7.97 7.22
N ALA A 165 4.92 -8.27 7.83
CA ALA A 165 6.15 -8.60 7.10
C ALA A 165 6.02 -9.84 6.19
N ARG A 166 5.10 -10.76 6.53
CA ARG A 166 4.86 -11.97 5.73
C ARG A 166 3.91 -11.71 4.56
N TRP A 167 2.88 -10.89 4.74
CA TRP A 167 1.73 -10.83 3.82
C TRP A 167 1.55 -9.49 3.12
N SER A 168 2.11 -8.41 3.66
CA SER A 168 2.03 -7.08 3.06
C SER A 168 2.69 -7.06 1.68
N THR A 169 2.13 -6.23 0.79
CA THR A 169 2.79 -5.82 -0.46
C THR A 169 3.66 -4.57 -0.27
N HIS A 170 3.95 -4.22 0.99
CA HIS A 170 4.73 -3.06 1.43
C HIS A 170 4.14 -1.72 0.99
N HIS A 171 2.82 -1.63 0.85
CA HIS A 171 2.12 -0.44 0.39
C HIS A 171 1.87 0.56 1.54
N THR A 172 0.83 0.31 2.33
CA THR A 172 0.44 1.15 3.45
C THR A 172 0.12 0.29 4.65
N GLU A 173 0.56 0.68 5.83
CA GLU A 173 0.24 -0.02 7.08
C GLU A 173 -0.09 0.99 8.16
N SER A 174 -1.09 0.71 8.99
CA SER A 174 -1.50 1.63 10.07
C SER A 174 -1.62 0.92 11.41
N ILE A 175 -1.24 1.61 12.49
CA ILE A 175 -1.54 1.20 13.86
C ILE A 175 -2.53 2.17 14.50
N VAL A 176 -3.48 1.65 15.27
CA VAL A 176 -4.33 2.42 16.18
C VAL A 176 -3.91 2.12 17.61
N THR A 177 -3.40 3.12 18.33
CA THR A 177 -2.87 2.97 19.70
C THR A 177 -2.91 4.30 20.46
N SER A 178 -3.10 4.26 21.77
CA SER A 178 -2.92 5.42 22.65
C SER A 178 -1.53 5.44 23.32
N ASP A 179 -0.71 4.42 23.10
CA ASP A 179 0.64 4.31 23.66
C ASP A 179 1.67 4.83 22.65
N LEU A 180 2.33 5.94 23.02
CA LEU A 180 3.35 6.57 22.19
C LEU A 180 4.56 5.65 21.94
N ALA A 181 4.98 4.86 22.93
CA ALA A 181 6.12 3.97 22.76
C ALA A 181 5.79 2.83 21.80
N VAL A 182 4.55 2.33 21.81
CA VAL A 182 4.10 1.32 20.84
C VAL A 182 4.02 1.90 19.43
N ALA A 183 3.49 3.12 19.28
CA ALA A 183 3.43 3.83 18.01
C ALA A 183 4.82 3.97 17.36
N GLU A 184 5.81 4.49 18.09
CA GLU A 184 7.17 4.69 17.58
C GLU A 184 7.84 3.37 17.21
N ARG A 185 7.61 2.30 17.98
CA ARG A 185 8.15 0.98 17.66
C ARG A 185 7.53 0.38 16.40
N PHE A 186 6.22 0.56 16.19
CA PHE A 186 5.54 0.10 14.98
C PHE A 186 6.07 0.84 13.75
N LEU A 187 6.18 2.18 13.81
CA LEU A 187 6.76 3.01 12.76
C LEU A 187 8.19 2.58 12.39
N ALA A 188 9.00 2.20 13.38
CA ALA A 188 10.37 1.76 13.16
C ALA A 188 10.49 0.33 12.62
N ALA A 189 9.53 -0.55 12.94
CA ALA A 189 9.61 -1.97 12.64
C ALA A 189 8.96 -2.35 11.30
N VAL A 190 7.93 -1.62 10.86
CA VAL A 190 7.19 -1.91 9.63
C VAL A 190 7.88 -1.27 8.42
N ASP A 191 8.19 -2.08 7.42
CA ASP A 191 8.89 -1.65 6.20
C ASP A 191 7.91 -1.55 5.01
N SER A 192 7.07 -0.51 5.01
CA SER A 192 6.13 -0.22 3.93
C SER A 192 6.37 1.18 3.37
N ALA A 193 5.80 1.48 2.20
CA ALA A 193 5.96 2.78 1.56
C ALA A 193 5.37 3.91 2.42
N VAL A 194 4.28 3.63 3.12
CA VAL A 194 3.70 4.52 4.12
C VAL A 194 3.35 3.73 5.38
N VAL A 195 3.79 4.22 6.54
CA VAL A 195 3.41 3.66 7.85
C VAL A 195 2.76 4.77 8.67
N MET A 196 1.58 4.49 9.22
CA MET A 196 0.72 5.49 9.87
C MET A 196 0.43 5.13 11.31
N VAL A 197 0.14 6.16 12.11
CA VAL A 197 -0.37 6.03 13.48
C VAL A 197 -1.69 6.79 13.56
N ASN A 198 -2.74 6.11 14.03
CA ASN A 198 -4.06 6.68 14.29
C ASN A 198 -4.65 7.40 13.06
N ALA A 199 -4.39 6.88 11.86
CA ALA A 199 -4.91 7.41 10.61
C ALA A 199 -5.36 6.29 9.65
N SER A 200 -6.32 6.62 8.80
CA SER A 200 -6.78 5.72 7.74
C SER A 200 -5.72 5.53 6.66
N THR A 201 -5.57 4.30 6.19
CA THR A 201 -4.65 3.93 5.09
C THR A 201 -5.00 4.65 3.78
N ARG A 202 -6.23 5.17 3.67
CA ARG A 202 -6.74 5.92 2.52
C ARG A 202 -6.03 7.24 2.28
N PHE A 203 -5.33 7.77 3.29
CA PHE A 203 -4.48 8.96 3.14
C PHE A 203 -3.23 8.71 2.28
N THR A 204 -2.87 7.46 1.94
CA THR A 204 -1.78 7.22 1.00
C THR A 204 -2.21 7.56 -0.43
N ASP A 205 -2.17 8.84 -0.74
CA ASP A 205 -2.56 9.46 -2.00
C ASP A 205 -1.77 10.76 -2.16
N GLY A 206 -1.27 11.04 -3.37
CA GLY A 206 -0.45 12.21 -3.63
C GLY A 206 -1.15 13.54 -3.35
N SER A 207 -2.47 13.63 -3.58
CA SER A 207 -3.22 14.86 -3.28
C SER A 207 -3.34 15.10 -1.78
N GLU A 208 -3.62 14.04 -1.01
CA GLU A 208 -3.68 14.09 0.45
C GLU A 208 -2.31 14.42 1.07
N PHE A 209 -1.21 13.98 0.44
CA PHE A 209 0.15 14.28 0.88
C PHE A 209 0.67 15.64 0.41
N GLY A 210 -0.14 16.40 -0.35
CA GLY A 210 0.21 17.75 -0.82
C GLY A 210 1.04 17.81 -2.10
N PHE A 211 1.14 16.71 -2.85
CA PHE A 211 1.88 16.63 -4.11
C PHE A 211 1.04 17.19 -5.28
N GLY A 212 -0.27 17.39 -5.06
CA GLY A 212 -1.22 17.92 -6.02
C GLY A 212 -1.68 16.88 -7.05
N ALA A 213 -0.75 16.16 -7.66
CA ALA A 213 -1.03 15.03 -8.55
C ALA A 213 0.00 13.92 -8.33
N GLU A 214 -0.39 12.68 -8.65
CA GLU A 214 0.50 11.53 -8.65
C GLU A 214 0.42 10.73 -9.95
N VAL A 215 1.52 10.07 -10.29
CA VAL A 215 1.58 9.06 -11.36
C VAL A 215 1.11 7.70 -10.86
N GLY A 216 1.27 7.44 -9.57
CA GLY A 216 0.92 6.21 -8.87
C GLY A 216 1.67 6.09 -7.55
N ILE A 217 1.51 4.95 -6.88
CA ILE A 217 2.12 4.68 -5.59
C ILE A 217 3.11 3.55 -5.75
N SER A 218 4.39 3.86 -5.54
CA SER A 218 5.48 2.91 -5.65
C SER A 218 5.70 2.17 -4.34
N THR A 219 5.73 0.85 -4.38
CA THR A 219 6.06 0.01 -3.20
C THR A 219 7.54 -0.38 -3.17
N GLN A 220 8.28 -0.12 -4.25
CA GLN A 220 9.68 -0.49 -4.38
C GLN A 220 10.60 0.40 -3.51
N LYS A 221 11.76 -0.13 -3.13
CA LYS A 221 12.70 0.59 -2.25
C LYS A 221 13.57 1.63 -2.96
N LEU A 222 13.82 1.46 -4.26
CA LEU A 222 14.76 2.28 -5.01
C LEU A 222 14.05 3.38 -5.82
N HIS A 223 14.74 4.50 -5.99
CA HIS A 223 14.31 5.69 -6.73
C HIS A 223 13.15 6.46 -6.09
N ALA A 224 11.95 5.89 -6.09
CA ALA A 224 10.74 6.50 -5.54
C ALA A 224 9.95 5.45 -4.73
N ARG A 225 9.45 5.84 -3.56
CA ARG A 225 8.65 4.98 -2.67
C ARG A 225 7.53 5.80 -2.05
N GLY A 226 6.30 5.31 -2.15
CA GLY A 226 5.08 6.04 -1.82
C GLY A 226 4.48 6.75 -3.04
N PRO A 227 3.56 7.72 -2.82
CA PRO A 227 2.99 8.54 -3.87
C PRO A 227 4.08 9.23 -4.71
N MET A 228 3.97 9.13 -6.04
CA MET A 228 4.96 9.68 -6.97
C MET A 228 4.44 10.96 -7.64
N GLY A 229 4.94 12.11 -7.21
CA GLY A 229 4.67 13.40 -7.82
C GLY A 229 5.66 13.75 -8.94
N LEU A 230 5.86 15.05 -9.15
CA LEU A 230 6.74 15.55 -10.20
C LEU A 230 8.22 15.27 -9.93
N GLU A 231 8.65 15.34 -8.66
CA GLU A 231 10.06 15.14 -8.28
C GLU A 231 10.52 13.71 -8.55
N GLU A 232 9.65 12.72 -8.35
CA GLU A 232 9.91 11.31 -8.62
C GLU A 232 10.07 10.99 -10.12
N LEU A 233 9.74 11.93 -11.01
CA LEU A 233 10.01 11.83 -12.45
C LEU A 233 11.31 12.53 -12.89
N THR A 234 12.13 12.95 -11.92
CA THR A 234 13.41 13.60 -12.19
C THR A 234 14.60 12.73 -11.74
N SER A 235 15.81 13.18 -12.07
CA SER A 235 17.06 12.57 -11.61
C SER A 235 18.07 13.65 -11.26
N THR A 236 19.14 13.27 -10.57
CA THR A 236 20.18 14.19 -10.11
C THR A 236 21.43 14.09 -10.98
N LYS A 237 22.15 15.20 -11.13
CA LYS A 237 23.48 15.22 -11.74
C LYS A 237 24.42 16.14 -10.98
N TRP A 238 25.70 15.82 -11.01
CA TRP A 238 26.73 16.63 -10.37
C TRP A 238 27.25 17.69 -11.34
N ILE A 239 27.35 18.93 -10.89
CA ILE A 239 27.90 20.04 -11.66
C ILE A 239 29.16 20.53 -10.94
N VAL A 240 30.33 20.29 -11.54
CA VAL A 240 31.62 20.73 -11.01
C VAL A 240 32.09 21.93 -11.82
N ARG A 241 32.40 23.03 -11.13
CA ARG A 241 32.99 24.24 -11.73
C ARG A 241 34.41 24.40 -11.21
N GLY A 242 35.37 24.31 -12.12
CA GLY A 242 36.80 24.43 -11.80
C GLY A 242 37.44 25.68 -12.43
N SER A 243 38.65 25.94 -11.97
CA SER A 243 39.57 27.01 -12.40
C SER A 243 41.03 26.51 -12.51
N GLY A 244 41.23 25.21 -12.74
CA GLY A 244 42.56 24.59 -12.84
C GLY A 244 42.88 23.55 -11.76
N GLN A 245 41.86 22.99 -11.11
CA GLN A 245 42.04 21.91 -10.13
C GLN A 245 42.57 20.65 -10.82
N ILE A 246 43.62 20.07 -10.24
CA ILE A 246 44.22 18.80 -10.66
C ILE A 246 43.99 17.72 -9.59
N ARG A 247 43.90 16.46 -10.01
CA ARG A 247 43.67 15.31 -9.10
C ARG A 247 44.96 14.76 -8.48
N GLY A 248 46.09 14.94 -9.17
CA GLY A 248 47.31 14.16 -8.94
C GLY A 248 47.27 12.83 -9.70
#